data_AF-A0AAN5IAW8-F1
#
_entry.id   AF-A0AAN5IAW8-F1
#
_cell.length_a   1.000
_cell.length_b   1.000
_cell.length_c   1.000
_cell.angle_alpha   90.00
_cell.angle_beta   90.00
_cell.angle_gamma   90.00
#
_symmetry.space_group_name_H-M   'P 1'
#
loop_
_entity.id
_entity.type
_entity.pdbx_description
1 polymer ?
#
loop_
_entity_poly.entity_id
_entity_poly.type
_entity_poly.pdbx_seq_one_letter_code
_entity_poly.pdbx_strand_id
1 'polypeptide(L)'
;RFPVELCRSLIYVCSFCSASHDRLRAFFALEESDEIPSKISDDDVLVEISDASFGWKEGEETFQDINLTLRKEDLTTVMGSVGAGKSSLMSAIAGEDQ
;
A
#
# COMPACT_ATOMS: atom_id res chain seq x y z
N ARG A 1 48.07 -2.54 -23.02
CA ARG A 1 47.01 -1.54 -23.33
C ARG A 1 45.62 -2.00 -22.90
N PHE A 2 45.28 -3.28 -23.08
CA PHE A 2 44.03 -3.90 -22.60
C PHE A 2 43.72 -3.75 -21.07
N PRO A 3 44.68 -3.90 -20.13
CA PRO A 3 44.35 -3.87 -18.69
C PRO A 3 43.97 -2.48 -18.13
N VAL A 4 44.44 -1.38 -18.74
CA VAL A 4 44.12 -0.02 -18.28
C VAL A 4 42.73 0.45 -18.74
N GLU A 5 42.28 0.00 -19.91
CA GLU A 5 40.92 0.23 -20.40
C GLU A 5 39.89 -0.56 -19.58
N LEU A 6 40.25 -1.77 -19.13
CA LEU A 6 39.42 -2.56 -18.23
C LEU A 6 39.23 -1.86 -16.89
N CYS A 7 40.30 -1.29 -16.30
CA CYS A 7 40.20 -0.50 -15.08
C CYS A 7 39.27 0.70 -15.24
N ARG A 8 39.31 1.40 -16.37
CA ARG A 8 38.39 2.51 -16.67
C ARG A 8 36.93 2.05 -16.72
N SER A 9 36.67 0.90 -17.34
CA SER A 9 35.33 0.31 -17.41
C SER A 9 34.82 -0.13 -16.03
N LEU A 10 35.70 -0.71 -15.20
CA LEU A 10 35.36 -1.14 -13.84
C LEU A 10 35.06 0.04 -12.92
N ILE A 11 35.84 1.12 -12.98
CA ILE A 11 35.59 2.34 -12.20
C ILE A 11 34.21 2.92 -12.55
N TYR A 12 33.85 2.91 -13.84
CA TYR A 12 32.56 3.37 -14.30
C TYR A 12 31.41 2.51 -13.76
N VAL A 13 31.52 1.18 -13.87
CA VAL A 13 30.52 0.24 -13.34
C VAL A 13 30.37 0.35 -11.82
N CYS A 14 31.47 0.47 -11.09
CA CYS A 14 31.44 0.63 -9.63
C CYS A 14 30.75 1.93 -9.20
N SER A 15 30.96 3.04 -9.92
CA SER A 15 30.28 4.32 -9.65
C SER A 15 28.76 4.20 -9.78
N PHE A 16 28.28 3.55 -10.85
CA PHE A 16 26.85 3.28 -11.04
C PHE A 16 26.29 2.27 -10.03
N CYS A 17 27.09 1.26 -9.66
CA CYS A 17 26.71 0.26 -8.68
C CYS A 17 26.47 0.89 -7.30
N SER A 18 27.38 1.77 -6.86
CA SER A 18 27.25 2.51 -5.59
C SER A 18 25.97 3.35 -5.55
N ALA A 19 25.64 4.07 -6.63
CA ALA A 19 24.40 4.84 -6.71
C ALA A 19 23.12 3.96 -6.72
N SER A 20 23.21 2.71 -7.19
CA SER A 20 22.10 1.75 -7.14
C SER A 20 21.94 1.11 -5.76
N HIS A 21 23.05 0.93 -5.03
CA HIS A 21 23.06 0.32 -3.71
C HIS A 21 22.19 1.10 -2.73
N ASP A 22 22.23 2.43 -2.78
CA ASP A 22 21.43 3.27 -1.88
C ASP A 22 19.92 3.12 -2.14
N ARG A 23 19.51 3.02 -3.42
CA ARG A 23 18.10 2.81 -3.78
C ARG A 23 17.59 1.42 -3.39
N LEU A 24 18.41 0.39 -3.62
CA LEU A 24 18.05 -0.97 -3.23
C LEU A 24 18.01 -1.13 -1.72
N ARG A 25 18.95 -0.52 -1.00
CA ARG A 25 18.92 -0.48 0.47
C ARG A 25 17.68 0.23 0.98
N ALA A 26 17.34 1.38 0.42
CA ALA A 26 16.14 2.11 0.82
C ALA A 26 14.88 1.27 0.59
N PHE A 27 14.78 0.57 -0.55
CA PHE A 27 13.66 -0.31 -0.86
C PHE A 27 13.55 -1.50 0.12
N PHE A 28 14.65 -2.19 0.41
CA PHE A 28 14.65 -3.32 1.36
C PHE A 28 14.59 -2.90 2.83
N ALA A 29 14.82 -1.62 3.13
CA ALA A 29 14.67 -1.07 4.47
C ALA A 29 13.27 -0.48 4.71
N LEU A 30 12.37 -0.57 3.73
CA LEU A 30 10.96 -0.26 3.95
C LEU A 30 10.39 -1.25 4.95
N GLU A 31 9.52 -0.74 5.83
CA GLU A 31 8.82 -1.54 6.81
C GLU A 31 7.86 -2.49 6.08
N GLU A 32 8.07 -3.80 6.22
CA GLU A 32 7.12 -4.79 5.71
C GLU A 32 5.89 -4.79 6.64
N SER A 33 4.70 -4.58 6.07
CA SER A 33 3.46 -4.62 6.86
C SER A 33 3.10 -6.07 7.15
N ASP A 34 3.71 -6.61 8.20
CA ASP A 34 3.41 -7.92 8.76
C ASP A 34 2.26 -7.81 9.74
N GLU A 35 1.02 -7.79 9.27
CA GLU A 35 -0.13 -8.19 10.08
C GLU A 35 -1.37 -8.35 9.18
N ILE A 36 -1.67 -9.59 8.78
CA ILE A 36 -3.03 -9.98 8.41
C ILE A 36 -3.72 -10.29 9.75
N PRO A 37 -4.59 -9.42 10.30
CA PRO A 37 -5.23 -9.72 11.57
C PRO A 37 -6.20 -10.87 11.36
N SER A 38 -5.84 -12.06 11.83
CA SER A 38 -6.75 -13.20 11.89
C SER A 38 -7.73 -13.02 13.06
N LYS A 39 -8.69 -12.10 12.93
CA LYS A 39 -9.89 -12.12 13.76
C LYS A 39 -11.06 -12.58 12.91
N ILE A 40 -11.31 -13.89 12.99
CA ILE A 40 -12.54 -14.50 12.50
C ILE A 40 -13.52 -14.42 13.68
N SER A 41 -14.42 -13.45 13.64
CA SER A 41 -15.61 -13.42 14.49
C SER A 41 -16.85 -13.42 13.61
N ASP A 42 -17.76 -14.35 13.92
CA ASP A 42 -19.02 -14.65 13.23
C ASP A 42 -18.87 -15.20 11.80
N ASP A 43 -19.35 -16.43 11.57
CA ASP A 43 -19.20 -17.18 10.30
C ASP A 43 -19.91 -16.49 9.10
N ASP A 44 -20.75 -15.49 9.41
CA ASP A 44 -21.57 -14.74 8.47
C ASP A 44 -21.01 -13.34 8.13
N VAL A 45 -20.00 -12.81 8.84
CA VAL A 45 -19.44 -11.48 8.56
C VAL A 45 -18.20 -11.61 7.66
N LEU A 46 -18.26 -11.00 6.47
CA LEU A 46 -17.19 -11.05 5.47
C LEU A 46 -16.21 -9.88 5.60
N VAL A 47 -16.71 -8.68 5.92
CA VAL A 47 -15.90 -7.47 6.09
C VAL A 47 -16.52 -6.65 7.22
N GLU A 48 -15.70 -6.24 8.18
CA GLU A 48 -16.09 -5.31 9.25
C GLU A 48 -15.10 -4.15 9.28
N ILE A 49 -15.62 -2.94 9.17
CA ILE A 49 -14.89 -1.68 9.30
C ILE A 49 -15.52 -0.96 10.49
N SER A 50 -14.73 -0.64 11.51
CA SER A 50 -15.18 0.04 12.73
C SER A 50 -14.32 1.27 12.99
N ASP A 51 -14.97 2.42 13.17
CA ASP A 51 -14.35 3.71 13.50
C ASP A 51 -13.15 4.07 12.60
N ALA A 52 -13.26 3.79 11.29
CA ALA A 52 -12.20 4.04 10.34
C ALA A 52 -12.22 5.49 9.84
N SER A 53 -11.12 6.20 10.08
CA SER A 53 -10.85 7.54 9.55
C SER A 53 -9.53 7.52 8.78
N PHE A 54 -9.58 7.85 7.49
CA PHE A 54 -8.41 7.77 6.62
C PHE A 54 -8.50 8.72 5.43
N GLY A 55 -7.34 9.03 4.86
CA GLY A 55 -7.22 9.96 3.73
C GLY A 55 -5.90 9.82 3.00
N TRP A 56 -5.89 10.22 1.74
CA TRP A 56 -4.75 10.03 0.83
C TRP A 56 -3.71 11.16 0.90
N LYS A 57 -4.06 12.26 1.57
CA LYS A 57 -3.13 13.36 1.80
C LYS A 57 -2.97 13.57 3.29
N GLU A 58 -1.73 13.86 3.66
CA GLU A 58 -1.37 14.20 5.03
C GLU A 58 -2.22 15.40 5.50
N GLY A 59 -3.04 15.19 6.52
CA GLY A 59 -3.94 16.20 7.09
C GLY A 59 -5.32 16.34 6.45
N GLU A 60 -5.68 15.52 5.44
CA GLU A 60 -7.00 15.52 4.81
C GLU A 60 -7.67 14.15 4.97
N GLU A 61 -8.51 14.00 5.99
CA GLU A 61 -9.35 12.80 6.16
C GLU A 61 -10.48 12.80 5.12
N THR A 62 -10.33 11.96 4.10
CA THR A 62 -11.36 11.79 3.05
C THR A 62 -12.56 11.01 3.58
N PHE A 63 -12.30 10.13 4.54
CA PHE A 63 -13.28 9.32 5.24
C PHE A 63 -13.13 9.52 6.75
N GLN A 64 -14.25 9.71 7.44
CA GLN A 64 -14.32 9.95 8.88
C GLN A 64 -15.40 9.04 9.48
N ASP A 65 -15.06 8.36 10.57
CA ASP A 65 -15.99 7.54 11.37
C ASP A 65 -16.78 6.51 10.56
N ILE A 66 -16.12 5.85 9.59
CA ILE A 66 -16.77 4.82 8.78
C ILE A 66 -16.99 3.56 9.60
N ASN A 67 -18.26 3.16 9.67
CA ASN A 67 -18.71 1.90 10.23
C ASN A 67 -19.48 1.11 9.16
N LEU A 68 -18.92 -0.02 8.71
CA LEU A 68 -19.49 -0.85 7.64
C LEU A 68 -19.36 -2.34 8.00
N THR A 69 -20.45 -3.08 7.88
CA THR A 69 -20.45 -4.54 8.04
C THR A 69 -21.05 -5.17 6.80
N LEU A 70 -20.27 -5.99 6.09
CA LEU A 70 -20.72 -6.80 4.96
C LEU A 70 -20.91 -8.23 5.42
N ARG A 71 -22.10 -8.79 5.16
CA ARG A 71 -22.45 -10.15 5.53
C ARG A 71 -22.50 -11.06 4.32
N LYS A 72 -22.35 -12.35 4.56
CA LYS A 72 -22.51 -13.40 3.56
C LYS A 72 -23.95 -13.39 3.04
N GLU A 73 -24.09 -13.65 1.74
CA GLU A 73 -25.38 -13.68 1.02
C GLU A 73 -26.10 -12.32 0.84
N ASP A 74 -25.50 -11.21 1.29
CA ASP A 74 -26.02 -9.86 1.07
C ASP A 74 -25.43 -9.18 -0.18
N LEU A 75 -26.28 -8.49 -0.95
CA LEU A 75 -25.87 -7.63 -2.07
C LEU A 75 -25.85 -6.17 -1.62
N THR A 76 -24.67 -5.64 -1.28
CA THR A 76 -24.49 -4.24 -0.89
C THR A 76 -23.96 -3.41 -2.07
N THR A 77 -24.49 -2.20 -2.26
CA THR A 77 -24.02 -1.26 -3.30
C THR A 77 -23.64 0.08 -2.67
N VAL A 78 -22.48 0.60 -3.04
CA VAL A 78 -21.99 1.93 -2.62
C VAL A 78 -22.36 2.98 -3.66
N MET A 79 -23.10 4.02 -3.26
CA MET A 79 -23.53 5.12 -4.12
C MET A 79 -23.13 6.48 -3.56
N GLY A 80 -22.88 7.44 -4.45
CA GLY A 80 -22.44 8.78 -4.09
C GLY A 80 -21.99 9.60 -5.30
N SER A 81 -21.86 10.91 -5.14
CA SER A 81 -21.46 11.85 -6.19
C SER A 81 -20.06 11.53 -6.77
N VAL A 82 -19.78 12.00 -7.99
CA VAL A 82 -18.44 11.90 -8.58
C VAL A 82 -17.44 12.62 -7.67
N GLY A 83 -16.33 11.97 -7.34
CA GLY A 83 -15.34 12.51 -6.39
C GLY A 83 -15.59 12.19 -4.91
N ALA A 84 -16.71 11.55 -4.55
CA ALA A 84 -17.01 11.18 -3.15
C ALA A 84 -16.16 10.02 -2.58
N GLY A 85 -15.06 9.62 -3.24
CA GLY A 85 -14.17 8.57 -2.74
C GLY A 85 -14.63 7.12 -2.94
N LYS A 86 -15.72 6.82 -3.65
CA LYS A 86 -16.23 5.44 -3.82
C LYS A 86 -15.17 4.40 -4.23
N SER A 87 -14.36 4.71 -5.25
CA SER A 87 -13.27 3.82 -5.69
C SER A 87 -12.16 3.73 -4.64
N SER A 88 -11.87 4.86 -3.97
CA SER A 88 -10.91 4.95 -2.88
C SER A 88 -11.32 4.10 -1.67
N LEU A 89 -12.61 4.04 -1.34
CA LEU A 89 -13.15 3.12 -0.32
C LEU A 89 -12.94 1.66 -0.71
N MET A 90 -13.10 1.31 -1.99
CA MET A 90 -12.87 -0.05 -2.48
C MET A 90 -11.39 -0.44 -2.40
N SER A 91 -10.46 0.44 -2.80
CA SER A 91 -9.01 0.18 -2.68
C SER A 91 -8.57 0.04 -1.22
N ALA A 92 -9.18 0.81 -0.30
CA ALA A 92 -8.93 0.65 1.12
C ALA A 92 -9.44 -0.69 1.69
N ILE A 93 -10.64 -1.14 1.28
CA ILE A 93 -11.16 -2.47 1.65
C ILE A 93 -10.28 -3.60 1.07
N ALA A 94 -9.74 -3.41 -0.14
CA ALA A 94 -8.85 -4.36 -0.79
C ALA A 94 -7.43 -4.37 -0.21
N GLY A 95 -7.06 -3.40 0.62
CA GLY A 95 -5.73 -3.27 1.21
C GLY A 95 -4.66 -2.78 0.23
N GLU A 96 -5.03 -2.09 -0.85
CA GLU A 96 -4.07 -1.64 -1.89
C GLU A 96 -3.27 -0.40 -1.46
N ASP A 97 -3.80 0.42 -0.57
CA ASP A 97 -3.24 1.71 -0.16
C ASP A 97 -2.63 1.70 1.26
N GLN A 98 -2.17 0.53 1.73
CA GLN A 98 -1.45 0.36 3.01
C GLN A 98 0.07 0.42 2.83
#